data_AF-A0A843S1T1-F1
#
_entry.id   AF-A0A843S1T1-F1
#
_cell.length_a   1.000
_cell.length_b   1.000
_cell.length_c   1.000
_cell.angle_alpha   90.00
_cell.angle_beta   90.00
_cell.angle_gamma   90.00
#
_symmetry.space_group_name_H-M   'P 1'
#
loop_
_entity.id
_entity.type
_entity.pdbx_description
1 polymer ?
#
loop_
_entity_poly.entity_id
_entity_poly.type
_entity_poly.pdbx_seq_one_letter_code
_entity_poly.pdbx_strand_id
1 'polypeptide(L)'
;MRRTMIVVLLLLSGAVLSAHIPMTPFIERIVKPDQLDEVIGEADVLFVAAPHTERSHHMIGPAQFARMKQGSYFIAVSRGALYDLEA
;
A
#
# COMPACT_ATOMS: atom_id res chain seq x y z
N MET A 1 16.54 9.16 -15.45
CA MET A 1 15.14 9.41 -15.02
C MET A 1 14.82 8.44 -13.88
N ARG A 2 14.71 8.91 -12.63
CA ARG A 2 14.23 8.03 -11.55
C ARG A 2 12.73 7.80 -11.79
N ARG A 3 12.32 6.57 -12.07
CA ARG A 3 10.90 6.20 -12.16
C ARG A 3 10.33 6.33 -10.76
N THR A 4 9.34 7.20 -10.56
CA THR A 4 8.61 7.32 -9.29
C THR A 4 7.87 6.00 -9.06
N MET A 5 8.21 5.28 -8.00
CA MET A 5 7.52 4.03 -7.68
C MET A 5 6.44 4.29 -6.63
N ILE A 6 5.19 4.11 -7.03
CA ILE A 6 4.02 4.25 -6.17
C ILE A 6 3.58 2.85 -5.76
N VAL A 7 3.59 2.58 -4.45
CA VAL A 7 2.95 1.37 -3.91
C VAL A 7 1.53 1.74 -3.53
N VAL A 8 0.57 1.19 -4.26
CA VAL A 8 -0.86 1.36 -3.97
C VAL A 8 -1.35 0.10 -3.26
N LEU A 9 -1.69 0.23 -1.98
CA LEU A 9 -2.28 -0.87 -1.23
C LEU A 9 -3.81 -0.83 -1.39
N LEU A 10 -4.33 -1.73 -2.23
CA LEU A 10 -5.76 -1.99 -2.41
C LEU A 10 -6.11 -3.37 -1.84
N LEU A 11 -6.67 -3.42 -0.63
CA LEU A 11 -7.28 -4.64 -0.11
C LEU A 11 -8.70 -4.74 -0.62
N LEU A 12 -8.84 -5.19 -1.85
CA LEU A 12 -10.16 -5.36 -2.44
C LEU A 12 -10.85 -6.52 -1.71
N SER A 13 -12.03 -6.26 -1.13
CA SER A 13 -12.96 -7.31 -0.69
C SER A 13 -13.11 -8.34 -1.82
N GLY A 14 -13.21 -9.63 -1.49
CA GLY A 14 -13.00 -10.79 -2.37
C GLY A 14 -13.70 -10.86 -3.74
N ALA A 15 -14.47 -9.85 -4.14
CA ALA A 15 -15.08 -9.70 -5.46
C ALA A 15 -14.13 -9.19 -6.56
N VAL A 16 -13.04 -8.47 -6.26
CA VAL A 16 -12.22 -7.83 -7.33
C VAL A 16 -10.96 -8.63 -7.70
N LEU A 17 -10.61 -9.67 -6.95
CA LEU A 17 -9.48 -10.55 -7.29
C LEU A 17 -9.73 -11.42 -8.54
N SER A 18 -10.99 -11.49 -9.02
CA SER A 18 -11.35 -12.34 -10.17
C SER A 18 -11.97 -11.60 -11.36
N ALA A 19 -12.14 -10.28 -11.31
CA ALA A 19 -12.84 -9.54 -12.37
C ALA A 19 -12.08 -8.27 -12.78
N HIS A 20 -11.37 -8.38 -13.92
CA HIS A 20 -10.94 -7.25 -14.75
C HIS A 20 -10.27 -6.09 -13.99
N ILE A 21 -8.97 -6.22 -13.70
CA ILE A 21 -8.15 -5.01 -13.62
C ILE A 21 -8.09 -4.47 -15.06
N PRO A 22 -8.73 -3.33 -15.38
CA PRO A 22 -8.63 -2.76 -16.72
C PRO A 22 -7.15 -2.57 -17.02
N MET A 23 -6.72 -2.83 -18.27
CA MET A 23 -5.35 -2.55 -18.71
C MET A 23 -5.01 -1.11 -18.32
N THR A 24 -4.26 -0.97 -17.25
CA THR A 24 -3.90 0.32 -16.67
C THR A 24 -2.45 0.49 -17.09
N PRO A 25 -2.18 1.25 -18.16
CA PRO A 25 -0.82 1.38 -18.72
C PRO A 25 0.18 2.02 -17.74
N PHE A 26 -0.31 2.45 -16.58
CA PHE A 26 0.43 3.11 -15.52
C PHE A 26 0.80 2.18 -14.34
N ILE A 27 0.37 0.90 -14.36
CA ILE A 27 0.73 -0.07 -13.32
C ILE A 27 1.88 -0.94 -13.81
N GLU A 28 3.06 -0.76 -13.21
CA GLU A 28 4.27 -1.54 -13.52
C GLU A 28 4.30 -2.90 -12.80
N ARG A 29 3.76 -2.97 -11.57
CA ARG A 29 3.78 -4.19 -10.75
C ARG A 29 2.59 -4.22 -9.79
N ILE A 30 2.02 -5.41 -9.62
CA ILE A 30 1.01 -5.72 -8.60
C ILE A 30 1.57 -6.82 -7.72
N VAL A 31 1.48 -6.65 -6.41
CA VAL A 31 1.88 -7.66 -5.43
C VAL A 31 0.71 -7.98 -4.50
N LYS A 32 0.78 -9.12 -3.83
CA LYS A 32 -0.20 -9.49 -2.81
C LYS A 32 0.07 -8.72 -1.50
N PRO A 33 -0.95 -8.55 -0.63
CA PRO A 33 -0.78 -7.79 0.63
C PRO A 33 0.30 -8.34 1.57
N ASP A 34 0.52 -9.67 1.57
CA ASP A 34 1.56 -10.34 2.35
C ASP A 34 2.98 -10.06 1.83
N GLN A 35 3.12 -9.46 0.65
CA GLN A 35 4.39 -9.02 0.06
C GLN A 35 4.67 -7.53 0.29
N LEU A 36 3.82 -6.81 1.04
CA LEU A 36 3.97 -5.37 1.28
C LEU A 36 5.37 -5.04 1.83
N ASP A 37 5.82 -5.81 2.80
CA ASP A 37 7.11 -5.63 3.48
C ASP A 37 8.32 -5.80 2.56
N GLU A 38 8.15 -6.50 1.43
CA GLU A 38 9.18 -6.70 0.40
C GLU A 38 9.32 -5.47 -0.50
N VAL A 39 8.22 -4.74 -0.74
CA VAL A 39 8.16 -3.64 -1.73
C VAL A 39 8.06 -2.25 -1.11
N ILE A 40 7.72 -2.13 0.18
CA ILE A 40 7.47 -0.84 0.83
C ILE A 40 8.70 0.07 0.84
N GLY A 41 9.91 -0.51 0.95
CA GLY A 41 11.17 0.24 0.92
C GLY A 41 11.56 0.77 -0.47
N GLU A 42 10.85 0.36 -1.51
CA GLU A 42 11.01 0.90 -2.85
C GLU A 42 10.06 2.09 -3.12
N ALA A 43 9.09 2.37 -2.24
CA ALA A 43 8.07 3.39 -2.46
C ALA A 43 8.59 4.81 -2.24
N ASP A 44 8.46 5.68 -3.25
CA ASP A 44 8.63 7.13 -3.07
C ASP A 44 7.34 7.75 -2.49
N VAL A 45 6.20 7.11 -2.78
CA VAL A 45 4.89 7.42 -2.19
C VAL A 45 4.20 6.10 -1.84
N LEU A 46 3.81 5.93 -0.58
CA LEU A 46 2.92 4.87 -0.12
C LEU A 46 1.49 5.42 -0.06
N PHE A 47 0.64 4.99 -1.00
CA PHE A 47 -0.75 5.41 -1.10
C PHE A 47 -1.67 4.30 -0.61
N VAL A 48 -2.39 4.54 0.49
CA VAL A 48 -3.24 3.54 1.13
C VAL A 48 -4.70 3.86 0.90
N ALA A 49 -5.36 3.01 0.10
CA ALA A 49 -6.78 3.11 -0.27
C ALA A 49 -7.55 1.81 0.01
N ALA A 50 -7.11 1.09 1.04
CA ALA A 50 -7.69 -0.17 1.46
C ALA A 50 -8.86 0.05 2.45
N PRO A 51 -9.90 -0.80 2.43
CA PRO A 51 -10.91 -0.85 3.47
C PRO A 51 -10.33 -1.39 4.78
N HIS A 52 -10.93 -0.98 5.90
CA HIS A 52 -10.61 -1.55 7.21
C HIS A 52 -11.30 -2.92 7.37
N THR A 53 -10.49 -3.91 7.70
CA THR A 53 -10.82 -5.31 7.94
C THR A 53 -9.88 -5.83 9.02
N GLU A 54 -10.16 -7.00 9.60
CA GLU A 54 -9.22 -7.66 10.53
C GLU A 54 -7.81 -7.83 9.94
N ARG A 55 -7.72 -8.13 8.63
CA ARG A 55 -6.43 -8.31 7.95
C ARG A 55 -5.68 -7.00 7.71
N SER A 56 -6.39 -5.88 7.63
CA SER A 56 -5.81 -4.56 7.36
C SER A 56 -5.65 -3.72 8.61
N HIS A 57 -6.16 -4.17 9.75
CA HIS A 57 -6.02 -3.47 11.00
C HIS A 57 -4.54 -3.33 11.39
N HIS A 58 -4.09 -2.10 11.58
CA HIS A 58 -2.69 -1.74 11.88
C HIS A 58 -1.66 -2.41 10.95
N MET A 59 -2.03 -2.64 9.69
CA MET A 59 -1.12 -3.21 8.70
C MET A 59 0.11 -2.32 8.45
N ILE A 60 -0.03 -1.00 8.64
CA ILE A 60 1.10 -0.05 8.59
C ILE A 60 1.42 0.41 10.00
N GLY A 61 2.45 -0.18 10.62
CA GLY A 61 2.93 0.21 11.94
C GLY A 61 4.36 0.78 11.91
N PRO A 62 4.99 0.95 13.09
CA PRO A 62 6.36 1.48 13.20
C PRO A 62 7.38 0.75 12.34
N ALA A 63 7.25 -0.58 12.20
CA ALA A 63 8.15 -1.38 11.37
C ALA A 63 8.02 -1.05 9.87
N GLN A 64 6.81 -0.79 9.39
CA GLN A 64 6.55 -0.41 8.00
C GLN A 64 7.05 1.01 7.73
N PHE A 65 6.76 1.96 8.62
CA PHE A 65 7.28 3.33 8.51
C PHE A 65 8.81 3.38 8.54
N ALA A 66 9.46 2.58 9.39
CA ALA A 66 10.92 2.48 9.44
C ALA A 66 11.55 1.91 8.15
N ARG A 67 10.80 1.09 7.40
CA ARG A 67 11.25 0.51 6.11
C ARG A 67 11.03 1.44 4.93
N MET A 68 10.18 2.45 5.05
CA MET A 68 9.94 3.41 3.98
C MET A 68 11.21 4.20 3.66
N LYS A 69 11.33 4.65 2.40
CA LYS A 69 12.44 5.53 2.00
C LYS A 69 12.41 6.82 2.82
N GLN A 70 13.58 7.28 3.25
CA GLN A 70 13.70 8.62 3.82
C GLN A 70 13.28 9.68 2.79
N GLY A 71 12.42 10.60 3.20
CA GLY A 71 11.82 11.62 2.31
C GLY A 71 10.69 11.12 1.41
N SER A 72 10.20 9.88 1.61
CA SER A 72 8.97 9.41 0.97
C SER A 72 7.72 10.00 1.62
N TYR A 73 6.59 9.90 0.91
CA TYR A 73 5.29 10.37 1.40
C TYR A 73 4.37 9.20 1.75
N PHE A 74 3.69 9.32 2.88
CA PHE A 74 2.57 8.46 3.24
C PHE A 74 1.25 9.20 2.98
N ILE A 75 0.38 8.63 2.16
CA ILE A 75 -0.93 9.21 1.84
C ILE A 75 -2.01 8.19 2.19
N ALA A 76 -2.79 8.48 3.22
CA ALA A 76 -3.94 7.69 3.60
C ALA A 76 -5.23 8.28 3.02
N VAL A 77 -5.84 7.55 2.09
CA VAL A 77 -7.22 7.78 1.62
C VAL A 77 -8.04 6.55 2.00
N SER A 78 -8.03 6.23 3.29
CA SER A 78 -8.59 5.01 3.87
C SER A 78 -9.16 5.28 5.27
N ARG A 79 -9.22 4.27 6.13
CA ARG A 79 -9.66 4.39 7.53
C ARG A 79 -8.45 4.45 8.45
N GLY A 80 -8.49 5.31 9.48
CA GLY A 80 -7.38 5.50 10.41
C GLY A 80 -6.88 4.21 11.07
N ALA A 81 -7.76 3.24 11.34
CA ALA A 81 -7.41 1.96 11.96
C ALA A 81 -6.57 1.01 11.07
N LEU A 82 -6.24 1.41 9.83
CA LEU A 82 -5.27 0.67 8.99
C LEU A 82 -3.82 0.90 9.41
N TYR A 83 -3.54 2.02 10.07
CA TYR A 83 -2.19 2.44 10.40
C TYR A 83 -2.12 2.87 11.85
N ASP A 84 -0.94 2.69 12.44
CA ASP A 84 -0.66 3.15 13.79
C ASP A 84 -0.50 4.68 13.77
N LEU A 85 -1.35 5.38 14.52
CA LEU A 85 -1.36 6.84 14.60
C LEU A 85 -0.29 7.40 15.54
N GLU A 86 0.32 6.55 16.37
CA GLU A 86 1.37 6.91 17.33
C GLU A 86 2.77 6.49 16.88
N ALA A 87 2.87 5.89 15.68
CA ALA A 87 4.12 5.40 15.10
C ALA A 87 5.05 6.51 14.58
#